data_AF-A0A4P7VBE6-F1
#
_entry.id   AF-A0A4P7VBE6-F1
#
_cell.length_a   1.000
_cell.length_b   1.000
_cell.length_c   1.000
_cell.angle_alpha   90.00
_cell.angle_beta   90.00
_cell.angle_gamma   90.00
#
_symmetry.space_group_name_H-M   'P 1'
#
loop_
_entity.id
_entity.type
_entity.pdbx_description
1 polymer ?
#
loop_
_entity_poly.entity_id
_entity_poly.type
_entity_poly.pdbx_seq_one_letter_code
_entity_poly.pdbx_strand_id
1 'polypeptide(L)' 'MNIIYLHGLSSSGQSNTAKKLRELLPDDNVVTPDIPVSPIEALQLLLRLAGEYRADDTQS' A
#
# COMPACT_ATOMS: atom_id res chain seq x y z
N MET A 1 -2.88 7.93 10.01
CA MET A 1 -1.96 6.77 9.88
C MET A 1 -1.67 6.54 8.40
N ASN A 2 -0.52 5.94 8.07
CA ASN A 2 -0.27 5.48 6.70
C ASN A 2 -0.72 4.02 6.59
N ILE A 3 -1.56 3.71 5.59
CA ILE A 3 -2.06 2.37 5.34
C ILE A 3 -1.70 1.99 3.92
N ILE A 4 -0.92 0.92 3.78
CA ILE A 4 -0.52 0.40 2.48
C ILE A 4 -1.37 -0.83 2.18
N TYR A 5 -2.19 -0.76 1.13
CA TYR A 5 -2.98 -1.88 0.65
C TYR A 5 -2.35 -2.47 -0.61
N LEU A 6 -1.98 -3.74 -0.53
CA LEU A 6 -1.44 -4.53 -1.63
C LEU A 6 -2.55 -5.39 -2.21
N HIS A 7 -2.82 -5.25 -3.50
CA HIS A 7 -3.87 -6.02 -4.16
C HIS A 7 -3.43 -7.48 -4.43
N GLY A 8 -4.41 -8.38 -4.59
CA GLY A 8 -4.16 -9.78 -4.93
C GLY A 8 -3.84 -10.03 -6.41
N LEU A 9 -3.62 -11.29 -6.76
CA LEU A 9 -3.34 -11.73 -8.14
C LEU A 9 -4.43 -11.24 -9.12
N SER A 10 -4.01 -10.77 -10.30
CA SER A 10 -4.89 -10.26 -11.35
C SER A 10 -5.80 -9.08 -10.93
N SER A 11 -5.45 -8.39 -9.84
CA SER A 11 -6.12 -7.18 -9.37
C SER A 11 -5.27 -5.94 -9.64
N SER A 12 -5.66 -4.79 -9.09
CA SER A 12 -4.96 -3.52 -9.24
C SER A 12 -5.14 -2.61 -8.02
N GLY A 13 -4.28 -1.61 -7.91
CA GLY A 13 -4.39 -0.49 -6.97
C GLY A 13 -5.65 0.37 -7.20
N GLN A 14 -6.35 0.17 -8.31
CA GLN A 14 -7.62 0.84 -8.63
C GLN A 14 -8.85 -0.06 -8.41
N SER A 15 -8.67 -1.23 -7.77
CA SER A 15 -9.77 -2.14 -7.46
C SER A 15 -10.85 -1.48 -6.62
N ASN A 16 -12.07 -2.03 -6.70
CA ASN A 16 -13.19 -1.55 -5.88
C ASN A 16 -12.88 -1.62 -4.37
N THR A 17 -12.05 -2.58 -3.95
CA THR A 17 -11.54 -2.68 -2.57
C THR A 17 -10.67 -1.48 -2.20
N ALA A 18 -9.72 -1.10 -3.07
CA ALA A 18 -8.86 0.06 -2.85
C ALA A 18 -9.67 1.37 -2.78
N LYS A 19 -10.72 1.49 -3.59
CA LYS A 19 -11.66 2.61 -3.50
C LYS A 19 -12.42 2.59 -2.17
N LYS A 20 -12.97 1.43 -1.78
CA LYS A 20 -13.73 1.28 -0.53
C LYS A 20 -12.91 1.61 0.71
N LEU A 21 -11.63 1.23 0.73
CA LEU A 21 -10.73 1.54 1.84
C LEU A 21 -10.55 3.05 2.04
N ARG A 22 -10.39 3.82 0.96
CA ARG A 22 -10.31 5.29 1.02
C ARG A 22 -11.62 5.92 1.52
N GLU A 23 -12.76 5.38 1.12
CA GLU A 23 -14.08 5.86 1.58
C GLU A 23 -14.29 5.59 3.08
N LEU A 24 -13.81 4.46 3.58
CA LEU A 24 -13.99 4.04 4.98
C LEU A 24 -12.98 4.69 5.94
N LEU A 25 -11.82 5.10 5.44
CA LEU A 25 -10.73 5.66 6.22
C LEU A 25 -10.34 7.05 5.67
N PRO A 26 -11.27 8.03 5.70
CA PRO A 26 -11.05 9.32 5.05
C PRO A 26 -9.95 10.16 5.70
N ASP A 27 -9.65 9.91 6.97
CA ASP A 27 -8.63 10.63 7.74
C ASP A 27 -7.23 9.99 7.64
N ASP A 28 -7.12 8.81 7.03
CA ASP A 28 -5.87 8.08 6.85
C ASP A 28 -5.33 8.23 5.43
N ASN A 29 -4.00 8.16 5.30
CA ASN A 29 -3.35 8.11 4.00
C ASN A 29 -3.35 6.65 3.50
N VAL A 30 -4.31 6.32 2.64
CA VAL A 30 -4.45 4.98 2.04
C VAL A 30 -3.73 4.91 0.69
N VAL A 31 -2.57 4.25 0.69
CA VAL A 31 -1.69 4.07 -0.47
C VAL A 31 -1.97 2.71 -1.11
N THR A 32 -2.37 2.70 -2.38
CA THR A 32 -2.77 1.48 -3.11
C THR A 32 -2.02 1.39 -4.45
N PRO A 33 -0.73 1.03 -4.46
CA PRO A 33 0.05 0.97 -5.68
C PRO A 33 -0.33 -0.25 -6.52
N ASP A 34 -0.10 -0.18 -7.82
CA ASP A 34 -0.09 -1.37 -8.67
C ASP A 34 1.21 -2.15 -8.43
N ILE A 35 1.08 -3.47 -8.28
CA ILE A 35 2.21 -4.35 -8.00
C ILE A 35 2.79 -4.87 -9.32
N PRO A 36 4.09 -4.65 -9.59
CA PRO A 36 4.75 -5.22 -10.76
C PRO A 36 4.64 -6.74 -10.81
N VAL A 37 4.52 -7.30 -12.02
CA VAL A 37 4.50 -8.76 -12.23
C VAL A 37 5.87 -9.39 -11.95
N SER A 38 6.94 -8.64 -12.20
CA SER A 38 8.31 -9.06 -11.89
C SER A 38 8.51 -9.16 -10.37
N PRO A 39 8.89 -10.33 -9.82
CA PRO A 39 9.06 -10.47 -8.38
C PRO A 39 10.13 -9.55 -7.79
N ILE A 40 11.20 -9.27 -8.53
CA ILE A 40 12.28 -8.39 -8.08
C ILE A 40 11.82 -6.93 -8.02
N GLU A 41 11.07 -6.46 -9.03
CA GLU A 41 10.51 -5.11 -9.02
C GLU A 41 9.44 -4.96 -7.93
N ALA A 42 8.63 -5.99 -7.70
CA ALA A 42 7.68 -6.01 -6.60
C ALA A 42 8.38 -5.90 -5.24
N LEU A 43 9.46 -6.67 -5.01
CA LEU A 43 10.25 -6.56 -3.79
C LEU A 43 10.86 -5.17 -3.62
N GLN A 44 11.40 -4.58 -4.69
CA GLN A 44 11.94 -3.21 -4.66
C GLN A 44 10.87 -2.17 -4.32
N LEU A 45 9.68 -2.29 -4.90
CA LEU A 45 8.54 -1.45 -4.56
C LEU A 45 8.20 -1.57 -3.07
N LEU A 46 8.11 -2.79 -2.54
CA LEU A 46 7.78 -3.03 -1.13
C LEU A 46 8.82 -2.43 -0.18
N LEU A 47 10.11 -2.62 -0.46
CA LEU A 47 11.20 -2.04 0.33
C LEU A 47 11.17 -0.51 0.30
N ARG A 48 10.91 0.08 -0.86
CA ARG A 48 10.75 1.53 -1.01
C ARG A 48 9.57 2.03 -0.17
N LEU A 49 8.41 1.39 -0.29
CA LEU A 49 7.21 1.74 0.45
C LEU A 49 7.41 1.67 1.96
N ALA A 50 8.11 0.64 2.45
CA ALA A 50 8.45 0.50 3.87
C ALA A 50 9.38 1.63 4.37
N GLY A 51 10.30 2.10 3.51
CA GLY A 51 11.15 3.25 3.82
C GLY A 51 10.43 4.60 3.74
N GLU A 52 9.50 4.75 2.80
CA GLU A 52 8.74 5.98 2.56
C GLU A 52 7.67 6.21 3.65
N TYR A 53 6.98 5.14 4.05
CA TYR A 53 5.92 5.16 5.05
C TYR A 53 6.35 4.42 6.31
N ARG A 54 7.51 4.77 6.88
CA ARG A 54 7.96 4.18 8.14
C ARG A 54 6.79 4.19 9.13
N ALA A 55 6.50 3.02 9.68
CA ALA A 55 5.64 2.96 10.85
C ALA A 55 6.28 3.88 11.89
N ASP A 56 5.49 4.73 12.54
CA ASP A 56 6.00 5.52 13.66
C ASP A 56 6.64 4.51 14.63
N ASP A 57 7.97 4.57 14.72
CA ASP A 57 8.73 3.83 15.71
C ASP A 57 8.24 4.39 17.04
N THR A 58 7.21 3.78 17.62
CA THR A 58 6.72 4.10 18.95
C THR A 58 7.75 3.52 19.92
N GLN A 59 8.96 4.09 19.90
CA GLN A 59 9.95 3.88 20.95
C GLN A 59 9.43 4.64 22.16
N SER A 60 8.99 3.86 23.15
CA SER A 60 8.82 4.32 24.54
C SER A 60 10.15 4.77 25.12
#